data_AF-A0A7R9N821-F1
#
_entry.id   AF-A0A7R9N821-F1
#
_cell.length_a   1.000
_cell.length_b   1.000
_cell.length_c   1.000
_cell.angle_alpha   90.00
_cell.angle_beta   90.00
_cell.angle_gamma   90.00
#
_symmetry.space_group_name_H-M   'P 1'
#
loop_
_entity.id
_entity.type
_entity.pdbx_description
1 polymer ?
#
loop_
_entity_poly.entity_id
_entity_poly.type
_entity_poly.pdbx_seq_one_letter_code
_entity_poly.pdbx_strand_id
1 'polypeptide(L)'
;MVIDAIKMALEEMDREYCMLSQIDYRMLEVNESNRENLSKEKYLERPFAYEFYHQLRKLIDSGRVDFSGPIIQAEVDKRYQHCFENGKIPDFIIHIPNTNKNLAVIEFKLASNLRDIEEDFKKLVEFKQKLDYKYLIQVIIGDSSSLENARELENARERIERISTNNGKRIIIVKFDIETWTTEEQ
;
A
#
# COMPACT_ATOMS: atom_id res chain seq x y z
N MET A 1 -7.32 8.70 -13.32
CA MET A 1 -7.03 7.44 -14.04
C MET A 1 -6.24 6.44 -13.19
N VAL A 2 -4.99 6.72 -12.80
CA VAL A 2 -4.21 5.78 -11.95
C VAL A 2 -4.86 5.59 -10.58
N ILE A 3 -5.21 6.69 -9.91
CA ILE A 3 -5.86 6.62 -8.58
C ILE A 3 -7.23 5.95 -8.69
N ASP A 4 -8.05 6.29 -9.69
CA ASP A 4 -9.34 5.62 -9.91
C ASP A 4 -9.18 4.11 -10.13
N ALA A 5 -8.15 3.67 -10.85
CA ALA A 5 -7.87 2.25 -11.04
C ALA A 5 -7.47 1.56 -9.72
N ILE A 6 -6.68 2.23 -8.88
CA ILE A 6 -6.31 1.73 -7.55
C ILE A 6 -7.55 1.63 -6.65
N LYS A 7 -8.38 2.68 -6.62
CA LYS A 7 -9.62 2.71 -5.85
C LYS A 7 -10.56 1.59 -6.28
N MET A 8 -10.77 1.43 -7.59
CA MET A 8 -11.58 0.35 -8.15
C MET A 8 -11.05 -1.03 -7.78
N ALA A 9 -9.73 -1.25 -7.87
CA ALA A 9 -9.13 -2.53 -7.48
C ALA A 9 -9.28 -2.81 -5.98
N LEU A 10 -9.18 -1.79 -5.12
CA LEU A 10 -9.40 -1.93 -3.68
C LEU A 10 -10.87 -2.27 -3.36
N GLU A 11 -11.81 -1.57 -3.99
CA GLU A 11 -13.25 -1.77 -3.77
C GLU A 11 -13.77 -3.09 -4.35
N GLU A 12 -13.08 -3.66 -5.35
CA GLU A 12 -13.37 -4.98 -5.92
C GLU A 12 -12.65 -6.16 -5.22
N MET A 13 -11.83 -5.89 -4.20
CA MET A 13 -11.22 -6.96 -3.39
C MET A 13 -12.30 -7.84 -2.79
N ASP A 14 -12.10 -9.16 -2.85
CA ASP A 14 -12.97 -10.09 -2.14
C ASP A 14 -12.51 -10.23 -0.69
N ARG A 15 -13.43 -9.89 0.24
CA ARG A 15 -13.15 -9.90 1.69
C ARG A 15 -12.66 -11.25 2.18
N GLU A 16 -13.12 -12.36 1.59
CA GLU A 16 -12.71 -13.71 2.02
C GLU A 16 -11.20 -13.93 1.86
N TYR A 17 -10.57 -13.31 0.87
CA TYR A 17 -9.13 -13.43 0.60
C TYR A 17 -8.28 -12.47 1.44
N CYS A 18 -8.88 -11.44 2.02
CA CYS A 18 -8.21 -10.49 2.91
C CYS A 18 -8.23 -10.93 4.38
N MET A 19 -9.19 -11.79 4.76
CA MET A 19 -9.34 -12.27 6.13
C MET A 19 -8.33 -13.38 6.44
N LEU A 20 -7.68 -13.27 7.60
CA LEU A 20 -6.83 -14.36 8.08
C LEU A 20 -7.67 -15.57 8.47
N SER A 21 -7.18 -16.75 8.13
CA SER A 21 -7.66 -17.98 8.76
C SER A 21 -7.48 -17.86 10.27
N GLN A 22 -8.59 -17.80 10.99
CA GLN A 22 -8.57 -17.79 12.44
C GLN A 22 -8.27 -19.21 12.91
N ILE A 23 -6.98 -19.53 13.07
CA ILE A 23 -6.61 -20.69 13.88
C ILE A 23 -7.29 -20.50 15.23
N ASP A 24 -8.00 -21.53 15.71
CA ASP A 24 -8.58 -21.48 17.03
C ASP A 24 -7.44 -21.44 18.06
N TYR A 25 -7.03 -20.23 18.45
CA TYR A 25 -5.95 -20.02 19.41
C TYR A 25 -6.27 -20.59 20.80
N ARG A 26 -7.52 -21.01 21.06
CA ARG A 26 -7.88 -21.81 22.25
C ARG A 26 -7.21 -23.19 22.23
N MET A 27 -6.89 -23.71 21.05
CA MET A 27 -6.20 -25.00 20.85
C MET A 27 -4.67 -24.88 20.94
N LEU A 28 -4.12 -23.66 20.97
CA LEU A 28 -2.68 -23.42 21.07
C LEU A 28 -2.29 -23.21 22.54
N GLU A 29 -1.22 -23.86 22.99
CA GLU A 29 -0.62 -23.68 24.33
C GLU A 29 0.15 -22.34 24.44
N VAL A 30 -0.53 -21.23 24.16
CA VAL A 30 -0.04 -19.87 24.35
C VAL A 30 -0.67 -19.24 25.60
N ASN A 31 0.06 -18.33 26.25
CA ASN A 31 -0.44 -17.58 27.39
C ASN A 31 -1.65 -16.72 27.02
N GLU A 32 -2.45 -16.34 28.03
CA GLU A 32 -3.74 -15.66 27.84
C GLU A 32 -3.60 -14.29 27.16
N SER A 33 -2.55 -13.54 27.49
CA SER A 33 -2.24 -12.25 26.85
C SER A 33 -1.95 -12.38 25.35
N ASN A 34 -1.15 -13.39 24.96
CA ASN A 34 -0.86 -13.67 23.55
C ASN A 34 -2.11 -14.16 22.82
N ARG A 35 -2.97 -14.98 23.45
CA ARG A 35 -4.25 -15.39 22.86
C ARG A 35 -5.15 -14.20 22.57
N GLU A 36 -5.29 -13.26 23.51
CA GLU A 36 -6.08 -12.06 23.29
C GLU A 36 -5.55 -11.25 22.11
N ASN A 37 -4.24 -11.01 22.04
CA ASN A 37 -3.65 -10.24 20.95
C ASN A 37 -3.82 -10.94 19.59
N LEU A 38 -3.58 -12.25 19.53
CA LEU A 38 -3.75 -13.07 18.33
C LEU A 38 -5.22 -13.16 17.88
N SER A 39 -6.17 -13.09 18.82
CA SER A 39 -7.61 -13.06 18.52
C SER A 39 -8.10 -11.69 18.03
N LYS A 40 -7.39 -10.61 18.38
CA LYS A 40 -7.75 -9.22 18.03
C LYS A 40 -7.36 -8.87 16.59
N GLU A 41 -6.24 -9.38 16.10
CA GLU A 41 -5.73 -9.05 14.77
C GLU A 41 -6.38 -9.92 13.68
N LYS A 42 -7.42 -9.38 13.05
CA LYS A 42 -8.19 -10.08 11.99
C LYS A 42 -7.58 -9.95 10.60
N TYR A 43 -6.67 -8.99 10.43
CA TYR A 43 -6.15 -8.56 9.14
C TYR A 43 -4.64 -8.37 9.20
N LEU A 44 -3.94 -8.68 8.09
CA LEU A 44 -2.53 -8.34 7.86
C LEU A 44 -2.41 -7.56 6.55
N GLU A 45 -1.31 -6.85 6.38
CA GLU A 45 -1.03 -6.06 5.17
C GLU A 45 -0.94 -6.94 3.91
N ARG A 46 -0.28 -8.10 3.98
CA ARG A 46 0.00 -8.95 2.81
C ARG A 46 -1.23 -9.56 2.14
N PRO A 47 -2.21 -10.14 2.85
CA PRO A 47 -3.46 -10.60 2.25
C PRO A 47 -4.15 -9.52 1.40
N PHE A 48 -4.26 -8.30 1.92
CA PHE A 48 -4.80 -7.16 1.18
C PHE A 48 -3.97 -6.82 -0.05
N ALA A 49 -2.64 -6.77 0.09
CA ALA A 49 -1.75 -6.50 -1.03
C ALA A 49 -1.93 -7.53 -2.16
N TYR A 50 -2.00 -8.83 -1.83
CA TYR A 50 -2.16 -9.90 -2.82
C TYR A 50 -3.52 -9.86 -3.52
N GLU A 51 -4.60 -9.63 -2.77
CA GLU A 51 -5.93 -9.54 -3.35
C GLU A 51 -6.08 -8.27 -4.22
N PHE A 52 -5.52 -7.15 -3.78
CA PHE A 52 -5.42 -5.94 -4.60
C PHE A 52 -4.67 -6.20 -5.92
N TYR A 53 -3.52 -6.88 -5.87
CA TYR A 53 -2.76 -7.23 -7.07
C TYR A 53 -3.60 -8.08 -8.03
N HIS A 54 -4.33 -9.07 -7.49
CA HIS A 54 -5.22 -9.92 -8.26
C HIS A 54 -6.35 -9.12 -8.95
N GLN A 55 -7.04 -8.25 -8.22
CA GLN A 55 -8.13 -7.47 -8.78
C GLN A 55 -7.65 -6.43 -9.80
N LEU A 56 -6.54 -5.75 -9.54
CA LEU A 56 -5.97 -4.81 -10.51
C LEU A 56 -5.54 -5.54 -11.80
N ARG A 57 -4.96 -6.74 -11.69
CA ARG A 57 -4.67 -7.59 -12.86
C ARG A 57 -5.93 -7.94 -13.65
N LYS A 58 -7.02 -8.34 -12.99
CA LYS A 58 -8.32 -8.61 -13.65
C LYS A 58 -8.88 -7.37 -14.35
N LEU A 59 -8.78 -6.20 -13.74
CA LEU A 59 -9.22 -4.94 -14.34
C LEU A 59 -8.41 -4.59 -15.59
N ILE A 60 -7.10 -4.83 -15.58
CA ILE A 60 -6.23 -4.66 -16.75
C ILE A 60 -6.57 -5.67 -17.83
N ASP A 61 -6.65 -6.96 -17.48
CA ASP A 61 -6.86 -8.05 -18.44
C ASP A 61 -8.26 -7.98 -19.08
N SER A 62 -9.25 -7.39 -18.40
CA SER A 62 -10.59 -7.11 -18.93
C SER A 62 -10.70 -5.82 -19.76
N GLY A 63 -9.65 -4.99 -19.78
CA GLY A 63 -9.64 -3.69 -20.47
C GLY A 63 -10.42 -2.58 -19.76
N ARG A 64 -10.91 -2.82 -18.53
CA ARG A 64 -11.56 -1.79 -17.69
C ARG A 64 -10.57 -0.76 -17.17
N VAL A 65 -9.30 -1.16 -17.04
CA VAL A 65 -8.17 -0.28 -16.72
C VAL A 65 -7.12 -0.43 -17.81
N ASP A 66 -6.66 0.69 -18.36
CA ASP A 66 -5.51 0.71 -19.27
C ASP A 66 -4.53 1.80 -18.83
N PHE A 67 -3.28 1.41 -18.58
CA PHE A 67 -2.20 2.34 -18.27
C PHE A 67 -1.42 2.78 -19.53
N SER A 68 -1.81 2.32 -20.71
CA SER A 68 -1.16 2.55 -22.00
C SER A 68 0.26 1.97 -22.07
N GLY A 69 0.42 0.74 -21.58
CA GLY A 69 1.67 -0.03 -21.68
C GLY A 69 2.31 -0.45 -20.34
N PRO A 70 2.38 0.40 -19.29
CA PRO A 70 2.86 0.00 -17.98
C PRO A 70 2.07 -1.17 -17.37
N ILE A 71 2.77 -2.06 -16.67
CA ILE A 71 2.21 -3.21 -15.96
C ILE A 71 2.48 -3.10 -14.46
N ILE A 72 1.67 -3.77 -13.65
CA ILE A 72 1.92 -3.93 -12.21
C ILE A 72 2.87 -5.11 -11.94
N GLN A 73 3.86 -4.91 -11.06
CA GLN A 73 4.73 -5.95 -10.52
C GLN A 73 4.78 -5.88 -8.98
N ALA A 74 4.66 -7.05 -8.35
CA ALA A 74 4.73 -7.21 -6.89
C ALA A 74 6.15 -7.46 -6.36
N GLU A 75 7.01 -8.02 -7.21
CA GLU A 75 8.42 -8.22 -6.89
C GLU A 75 9.22 -7.87 -8.14
N VAL A 76 10.27 -7.09 -7.95
CA VAL A 76 11.30 -6.83 -8.96
C VAL A 76 12.61 -7.42 -8.51
N ASP A 77 13.54 -7.63 -9.45
CA ASP A 77 14.90 -8.00 -9.09
C ASP A 77 15.46 -6.99 -8.06
N LYS A 78 16.00 -7.44 -6.93
CA LYS A 78 16.57 -6.55 -5.91
C LYS A 78 17.69 -5.66 -6.46
N ARG A 79 18.34 -6.07 -7.55
CA ARG A 79 19.34 -5.30 -8.30
C ARG A 79 18.71 -4.21 -9.18
N TYR A 80 17.43 -4.34 -9.55
CA TYR A 80 16.68 -3.33 -10.30
C TYR A 80 16.76 -1.94 -9.65
N GLN A 81 17.07 -1.90 -8.35
CA GLN A 81 17.12 -0.66 -7.59
C GLN A 81 18.41 -0.53 -6.78
N HIS A 82 19.58 -0.63 -7.44
CA HIS A 82 20.88 -0.23 -6.88
C HIS A 82 20.88 1.15 -6.18
N CYS A 83 19.84 1.95 -6.43
CA CYS A 83 19.50 3.23 -5.84
C CYS A 83 19.15 3.18 -4.34
N PHE A 84 18.70 2.06 -3.78
CA PHE A 84 18.32 1.96 -2.36
C PHE A 84 19.28 1.03 -1.62
N GLU A 85 20.05 1.58 -0.68
CA GLU A 85 20.83 0.78 0.25
C GLU A 85 19.90 -0.21 0.96
N ASN A 86 20.29 -1.48 1.02
CA ASN A 86 19.55 -2.59 1.64
C ASN A 86 18.27 -3.07 0.93
N GLY A 87 17.98 -2.64 -0.30
CA GLY A 87 16.91 -3.24 -1.10
C GLY A 87 15.51 -3.02 -0.54
N LYS A 88 15.19 -1.80 -0.12
CA LYS A 88 13.84 -1.39 0.31
C LYS A 88 12.87 -1.38 -0.88
N ILE A 89 12.28 -2.54 -1.19
CA ILE A 89 11.30 -2.72 -2.25
C ILE A 89 9.89 -2.36 -1.72
N PRO A 90 9.11 -1.58 -2.47
CA PRO A 90 7.71 -1.27 -2.15
C PRO A 90 6.81 -2.45 -2.46
N ASP A 91 5.60 -2.48 -1.93
CA ASP A 91 4.69 -3.61 -2.21
C ASP A 91 4.41 -3.78 -3.70
N PHE A 92 4.19 -2.68 -4.43
CA PHE A 92 3.99 -2.73 -5.88
C PHE A 92 4.64 -1.56 -6.62
N ILE A 93 4.99 -1.84 -7.87
CA ILE A 93 5.31 -0.82 -8.86
C ILE A 93 4.44 -0.99 -10.11
N ILE A 94 4.17 0.11 -10.80
CA ILE A 94 3.58 0.16 -12.12
C ILE A 94 4.57 0.85 -13.05
N HIS A 95 5.07 0.13 -14.05
CA HIS A 95 6.12 0.63 -14.94
C HIS A 95 6.15 -0.12 -16.27
N ILE A 96 6.99 0.31 -17.21
CA ILE A 96 7.33 -0.52 -18.37
C ILE A 96 8.65 -1.24 -18.07
N PRO A 97 8.65 -2.58 -17.95
CA PRO A 97 9.84 -3.35 -17.60
C PRO A 97 11.01 -3.07 -18.54
N ASN A 98 12.24 -3.08 -17.98
CA ASN A 98 13.49 -2.83 -18.70
C ASN A 98 13.57 -1.45 -19.38
N THR A 99 12.82 -0.47 -18.88
CA THR A 99 12.90 0.94 -19.32
C THR A 99 12.91 1.88 -18.12
N ASN A 100 13.11 3.19 -18.38
CA ASN A 100 13.00 4.24 -17.37
C ASN A 100 11.59 4.86 -17.31
N LYS A 101 10.57 4.21 -17.88
CA LYS A 101 9.19 4.69 -17.88
C LYS A 101 8.47 4.15 -16.64
N ASN A 102 8.58 4.90 -15.54
CA ASN A 102 8.02 4.55 -14.24
C ASN A 102 6.75 5.34 -13.95
N LEU A 103 5.63 4.65 -13.70
CA LEU A 103 4.33 5.29 -13.53
C LEU A 103 4.00 5.50 -12.06
N ALA A 104 3.89 4.43 -11.28
CA ALA A 104 3.42 4.51 -9.89
C ALA A 104 4.18 3.54 -8.98
N VAL A 105 4.39 3.95 -7.74
CA VAL A 105 4.82 3.07 -6.65
C VAL A 105 3.74 3.08 -5.58
N ILE A 106 3.44 1.90 -5.03
CA ILE A 106 2.34 1.68 -4.11
C ILE A 106 2.88 0.94 -2.89
N GLU A 107 2.57 1.46 -1.71
CA GLU A 107 2.88 0.87 -0.41
C GLU A 107 1.60 0.68 0.40
N PHE A 108 1.48 -0.43 1.11
CA PHE A 108 0.35 -0.75 1.99
C PHE A 108 0.75 -0.56 3.45
N LYS A 109 -0.21 -0.12 4.27
CA LYS A 109 -0.07 -0.08 5.72
C LYS A 109 -1.40 -0.33 6.40
N LEU A 110 -1.38 -1.01 7.55
CA LEU A 110 -2.53 -1.00 8.45
C LEU A 110 -2.55 0.30 9.26
N ALA A 111 -3.74 0.88 9.44
CA ALA A 111 -3.96 2.04 10.29
C ALA A 111 -3.61 1.78 11.76
N SER A 112 -3.66 0.51 12.19
CA SER A 112 -3.21 0.07 13.52
C SER A 112 -1.69 0.07 13.68
N ASN A 113 -0.91 0.20 12.60
CA ASN A 113 0.55 0.11 12.62
C ASN A 113 1.23 1.21 11.79
N LEU A 114 1.12 2.46 12.24
CA LEU A 114 1.69 3.62 11.55
C LEU A 114 3.07 4.06 12.07
N ARG A 115 3.69 3.29 12.96
CA ARG A 115 4.93 3.66 13.65
C ARG A 115 6.07 4.08 12.72
N ASP A 116 6.19 3.43 11.57
CA ASP A 116 7.27 3.65 10.60
C ASP A 116 6.83 4.43 9.35
N ILE A 117 5.68 5.13 9.40
CA ILE A 117 5.12 5.78 8.22
C ILE A 117 6.04 6.83 7.60
N GLU A 118 6.84 7.53 8.40
CA GLU A 118 7.82 8.49 7.88
C GLU A 118 8.91 7.82 7.05
N GLU A 119 9.35 6.63 7.45
CA GLU A 119 10.34 5.86 6.70
C GLU A 119 9.75 5.33 5.39
N ASP A 120 8.48 4.94 5.40
CA ASP A 120 7.75 4.57 4.19
C ASP A 120 7.59 5.78 3.24
N PHE A 121 7.28 6.96 3.75
CA PHE A 121 7.21 8.19 2.96
C PHE A 121 8.58 8.59 2.39
N LYS A 122 9.66 8.50 3.17
CA LYS A 122 11.03 8.72 2.66
C LYS A 122 11.35 7.75 1.53
N LYS A 123 11.03 6.47 1.70
CA LYS A 123 11.18 5.43 0.66
C LYS A 123 10.44 5.84 -0.62
N LEU A 124 9.15 6.17 -0.55
CA LEU A 124 8.38 6.63 -1.72
C LEU A 124 9.00 7.86 -2.39
N VAL A 125 9.46 8.84 -1.60
CA VAL A 125 10.11 10.05 -2.12
C VAL A 125 11.41 9.71 -2.86
N GLU A 126 12.20 8.76 -2.35
CA GLU A 126 13.40 8.29 -3.02
C GLU A 126 13.09 7.61 -4.36
N PHE A 127 11.99 6.85 -4.49
CA PHE A 127 11.52 6.32 -5.78
C PHE A 127 11.28 7.41 -6.81
N LYS A 128 10.68 8.52 -6.41
CA LYS A 128 10.52 9.67 -7.31
C LYS A 128 11.86 10.31 -7.66
N GLN A 129 12.73 10.55 -6.68
CA GLN A 129 13.99 11.27 -6.91
C GLN A 129 14.99 10.47 -7.73
N LYS A 130 15.11 9.17 -7.47
CA LYS A 130 16.15 8.32 -8.05
C LYS A 130 15.67 7.63 -9.33
N LEU A 131 14.37 7.33 -9.42
CA LEU A 131 13.79 6.54 -10.52
C LEU A 131 12.64 7.25 -11.27
N ASP A 132 12.35 8.51 -10.96
CA ASP A 132 11.34 9.34 -11.66
C ASP A 132 9.91 8.73 -11.69
N TYR A 133 9.51 8.06 -10.61
CA TYR A 133 8.12 7.63 -10.45
C TYR A 133 7.17 8.83 -10.38
N LYS A 134 6.07 8.77 -11.14
CA LYS A 134 5.11 9.89 -11.25
C LYS A 134 4.19 9.95 -10.03
N TYR A 135 3.58 8.82 -9.69
CA TYR A 135 2.64 8.68 -8.57
C TYR A 135 3.29 7.96 -7.40
N LEU A 136 3.20 8.56 -6.21
CA LEU A 136 3.65 7.99 -4.94
C LEU A 136 2.42 7.70 -4.11
N ILE A 137 2.03 6.44 -3.99
CA ILE A 137 0.76 6.06 -3.34
C ILE A 137 1.06 5.31 -2.05
N GLN A 138 0.45 5.77 -0.96
CA GLN A 138 0.33 5.02 0.28
C GLN A 138 -1.13 4.61 0.45
N VAL A 139 -1.38 3.31 0.49
CA VAL A 139 -2.68 2.73 0.84
C VAL A 139 -2.69 2.48 2.34
N ILE A 140 -3.72 2.96 3.02
CA ILE A 140 -3.93 2.79 4.45
C ILE A 140 -5.23 2.04 4.68
N ILE A 141 -5.15 0.91 5.37
CA ILE A 141 -6.29 0.02 5.59
C ILE A 141 -6.65 0.02 7.07
N GLY A 142 -7.92 0.27 7.39
CA GLY A 142 -8.41 0.24 8.77
C GLY A 142 -9.92 0.38 8.83
N ASP A 143 -10.48 0.21 10.02
CA ASP A 143 -11.87 0.60 10.28
C ASP A 143 -12.00 2.14 10.31
N SER A 144 -13.24 2.64 10.22
CA SER A 144 -13.50 4.08 10.19
C SER A 144 -12.83 4.81 11.36
N SER A 145 -12.86 4.23 12.56
CA SER A 145 -12.28 4.85 13.76
C SER A 145 -10.75 4.97 13.68
N SER A 146 -10.08 3.96 13.14
CA SER A 146 -8.63 3.91 12.97
C SER A 146 -8.19 4.88 11.86
N LEU A 147 -9.00 5.01 10.80
CA LEU A 147 -8.74 5.94 9.69
C LEU A 147 -8.99 7.41 10.05
N GLU A 148 -9.92 7.69 10.96
CA GLU A 148 -10.15 9.03 11.53
C GLU A 148 -9.00 9.49 12.42
N ASN A 149 -8.41 8.56 13.18
CA ASN A 149 -7.26 8.83 14.06
C ASN A 149 -5.94 9.04 13.32
N ALA A 150 -5.95 9.02 11.99
CA ALA A 150 -4.79 9.13 11.11
C ALA A 150 -4.10 10.52 11.08
N ARG A 151 -4.23 11.34 12.13
CA ARG A 151 -3.51 12.62 12.26
C ARG A 151 -2.01 12.45 12.15
N GLU A 152 -1.48 11.32 12.60
CA GLU A 152 -0.06 10.99 12.45
C GLU A 152 0.36 10.90 10.98
N LEU A 153 -0.50 10.40 10.09
CA LEU A 153 -0.24 10.37 8.64
C LEU A 153 -0.08 11.76 8.06
N GLU A 154 -1.03 12.66 8.35
CA GLU A 154 -1.02 14.01 7.78
C GLU A 154 0.22 14.77 8.27
N ASN A 155 0.48 14.69 9.58
CA ASN A 155 1.66 15.31 10.18
C ASN A 155 2.97 14.76 9.60
N ALA A 156 3.06 13.44 9.38
CA ALA A 156 4.23 12.82 8.73
C ALA A 156 4.36 13.28 7.27
N ARG A 157 3.26 13.32 6.52
CA ARG A 157 3.24 13.77 5.11
C ARG A 157 3.75 15.20 5.01
N GLU A 158 3.19 16.13 5.80
CA GLU A 158 3.62 17.53 5.82
C GLU A 158 5.10 17.69 6.14
N ARG A 159 5.62 16.93 7.13
CA ARG A 159 7.05 16.97 7.49
C ARG A 159 7.93 16.52 6.33
N ILE A 160 7.58 15.42 5.67
CA ILE A 160 8.33 14.89 4.53
C ILE A 160 8.26 15.82 3.32
N GLU A 161 7.10 16.41 3.04
CA GLU A 161 6.93 17.36 1.94
C GLU A 161 7.77 18.63 2.15
N ARG A 162 7.84 19.17 3.37
CA ARG A 162 8.68 20.35 3.69
C ARG A 162 10.17 20.09 3.47
N ILE A 163 10.64 18.88 3.77
CA ILE A 163 12.07 18.53 3.68
C ILE A 163 12.43 18.07 2.26
N SER A 164 11.44 17.59 1.48
CA SER A 164 11.60 17.26 0.08
C SER A 164 11.81 18.55 -0.74
N THR A 165 13.08 18.85 -1.06
CA THR A 165 13.59 20.07 -1.74
C THR A 165 13.02 20.42 -3.14
N ASN A 166 11.95 19.80 -3.61
CA ASN A 166 11.29 20.13 -4.87
C ASN A 166 9.77 20.29 -4.67
N ASN A 167 9.28 21.50 -4.99
CA ASN A 167 7.88 21.98 -4.95
C ASN A 167 6.89 21.08 -5.70
N GLY A 168 6.46 19.95 -5.13
CA GLY A 168 5.32 19.19 -5.67
C GLY A 168 5.35 17.67 -5.54
N LYS A 169 6.11 17.08 -4.61
CA LYS A 169 6.01 15.65 -4.32
C LYS A 169 4.81 15.35 -3.41
N ARG A 170 3.61 15.35 -3.97
CA ARG A 170 2.43 14.94 -3.20
C ARG A 170 2.41 13.42 -3.08
N ILE A 171 2.60 12.92 -1.86
CA ILE A 171 2.26 11.53 -1.54
C ILE A 171 0.75 11.46 -1.49
N ILE A 172 0.18 10.56 -2.31
CA ILE A 172 -1.26 10.36 -2.40
C ILE A 172 -1.61 9.29 -1.37
N ILE A 173 -2.49 9.65 -0.44
CA ILE A 173 -2.96 8.71 0.58
C ILE A 173 -4.34 8.23 0.15
N VAL A 174 -4.46 6.92 -0.06
CA VAL A 174 -5.72 6.24 -0.31
C VAL A 174 -6.10 5.48 0.95
N LYS A 175 -7.17 5.92 1.61
CA LYS A 175 -7.71 5.23 2.78
C LYS A 175 -8.73 4.20 2.33
N PHE A 176 -8.63 2.99 2.83
CA PHE A 176 -9.57 1.91 2.56
C PHE A 176 -10.24 1.47 3.87
N ASP A 177 -11.54 1.72 3.95
CA ASP A 177 -12.36 1.40 5.10
C ASP A 177 -12.83 -0.05 5.01
N ILE A 178 -12.38 -0.88 5.96
CA ILE A 178 -12.72 -2.30 5.98
C ILE A 178 -14.16 -2.57 6.40
N GLU A 179 -14.86 -1.64 7.05
CA GLU A 179 -16.24 -1.80 7.50
C GLU A 179 -17.22 -1.55 6.36
N THR A 180 -17.03 -0.46 5.62
CA THR A 180 -17.85 -0.08 4.45
C THR A 180 -17.36 -0.70 3.15
N TRP A 181 -16.10 -1.16 3.11
CA TRP A 181 -15.43 -1.69 1.93
C TRP A 181 -15.28 -0.65 0.80
N THR A 182 -15.00 0.59 1.17
CA THR A 182 -14.92 1.74 0.24
C THR A 182 -13.62 2.52 0.41
N THR A 183 -13.25 3.30 -0.61
CA THR A 183 -12.06 4.15 -0.57
C THR A 183 -12.36 5.64 -0.41
N GLU A 184 -11.50 6.33 0.34
CA GLU A 184 -11.43 7.80 0.41
C GLU A 184 -10.03 8.29 0.01
N GLU A 185 -9.95 9.44 -0.67
CA GLU A 185 -8.68 10.03 -1.13
C GLU A 185 -8.41 11.35 -0.39
N GLN A 186 -7.15 11.58 0.03
CA GLN A 186 -6.66 12.82 0.66
C GLN A 186 -5.33 13.33 0.08
#